data_AF-A0A382ZX40-F1
#
_entry.id   AF-A0A382ZX40-F1
#
_cell.length_a   1.000
_cell.length_b   1.000
_cell.length_c   1.000
_cell.angle_alpha   90.00
_cell.angle_beta   90.00
_cell.angle_gamma   90.00
#
_symmetry.space_group_name_H-M   'P 1'
#
loop_
_entity.id
_entity.type
_entity.pdbx_description
1 polymer ?
#
loop_
_entity_poly.entity_id
_entity_poly.type
_entity_poly.pdbx_seq_one_letter_code
_entity_poly.pdbx_strand_id
1 'polypeptide(L)' 'MIREKLDQRISDVLSHGRYIMGPEVIELEKILAHYVGVKHCISCSSGTDALLIPLLAKGIGSGDAVLT' A
#
# COMPACT_ATOMS: atom_id res chain seq x y z
N MET A 1 -2.38 22.51 10.31
CA MET A 1 -1.04 22.22 9.73
C MET A 1 -0.78 20.72 9.87
N ILE A 2 -0.30 20.02 8.83
CA ILE A 2 0.00 18.58 8.90
C ILE A 2 1.43 18.27 9.37
N ARG A 3 2.31 19.28 9.36
CA ARG A 3 3.75 19.13 9.59
C ARG A 3 4.09 18.51 10.95
N GLU A 4 3.51 19.02 12.03
CA GLU A 4 3.76 18.50 13.39
C GLU A 4 3.39 17.01 13.52
N LYS A 5 2.26 16.61 12.93
CA LYS A 5 1.82 15.21 12.91
C LYS A 5 2.75 14.33 12.08
N LEU A 6 3.25 14.85 10.96
CA LEU A 6 4.19 14.14 10.10
C LEU A 6 5.53 13.95 10.81
N ASP A 7 6.06 15.01 11.40
CA ASP A 7 7.34 14.99 12.13
C ASP A 7 7.28 13.97 13.28
N GLN A 8 6.16 13.92 14.01
CA GLN A 8 5.94 12.90 15.05
C GLN A 8 5.95 11.49 14.48
N ARG A 9 5.18 11.22 13.41
CA ARG A 9 5.09 9.88 12.81
C ARG A 9 6.42 9.42 12.21
N ILE A 10 7.21 10.34 11.65
CA ILE A 10 8.57 10.04 11.18
C ILE A 10 9.47 9.70 12.37
N SER A 11 9.40 10.47 13.47
CA SER A 11 10.17 10.21 14.69
C SER A 11 9.86 8.82 15.27
N ASP A 12 8.58 8.44 15.31
CA ASP A 12 8.14 7.12 15.77
C ASP A 12 8.80 6.01 14.93
N VAL A 13 8.78 6.13 13.60
CA VAL A 13 9.41 5.15 12.68
C VAL A 13 10.92 5.04 12.89
N LEU A 14 11.60 6.18 13.08
CA LEU A 14 13.03 6.21 13.38
C LEU A 14 13.33 5.58 14.74
N SER A 15 12.45 5.76 15.74
CA SER A 15 12.66 5.24 17.10
C SER A 15 12.59 3.72 17.16
N HIS A 16 11.64 3.09 16.45
CA HIS A 16 11.48 1.64 16.44
C HIS A 16 12.27 0.94 15.32
N GLY A 17 12.79 1.69 14.33
CA GLY A 17 13.73 1.20 13.31
C GLY A 17 13.16 0.18 12.32
N ARG A 18 11.83 0.10 12.16
CA ARG A 18 11.16 -0.87 11.27
C ARG A 18 10.80 -0.20 9.95
N TYR A 19 11.78 -0.06 9.07
CA TYR A 19 11.63 0.68 7.82
C TYR A 19 10.90 -0.07 6.70
N ILE A 20 10.91 -1.41 6.75
CA ILE A 20 10.26 -2.26 5.75
C ILE A 20 9.12 -3.00 6.44
N MET A 21 7.90 -2.87 5.90
CA MET A 21 6.69 -3.50 6.45
C MET A 21 6.50 -3.21 7.95
N GLY A 22 6.69 -1.94 8.32
CA GLY A 22 6.45 -1.43 9.67
C GLY A 22 4.97 -1.43 10.06
N PRO A 23 4.66 -1.19 11.34
CA PRO A 23 3.27 -1.16 11.83
C PRO A 23 2.41 -0.10 11.12
N GLU A 24 3.00 1.01 10.67
CA GLU A 24 2.33 2.09 9.93
C GLU A 24 1.74 1.59 8.60
N VAL A 25 2.40 0.62 7.95
CA VAL A 25 1.92 0.02 6.70
C VAL A 25 0.63 -0.77 6.94
N ILE A 26 0.61 -1.61 7.97
CA ILE A 26 -0.56 -2.41 8.35
C ILE A 26 -1.70 -1.51 8.82
N GLU A 27 -1.38 -0.45 9.56
CA GLU A 27 -2.36 0.56 9.98
C GLU A 27 -3.01 1.22 8.76
N LEU A 28 -2.20 1.69 7.80
CA LEU A 28 -2.69 2.32 6.58
C LEU A 28 -3.58 1.38 5.77
N GLU A 29 -3.16 0.14 5.56
CA GLU A 29 -3.94 -0.86 4.82
C GLU A 29 -5.31 -1.10 5.46
N LYS A 30 -5.38 -1.20 6.79
CA LYS A 30 -6.66 -1.36 7.51
C LYS A 30 -7.57 -0.14 7.33
N ILE A 31 -7.01 1.06 7.46
CA ILE A 31 -7.76 2.32 7.29
C ILE A 31 -8.30 2.41 5.87
N LEU A 32 -7.48 2.13 4.85
CA LEU A 32 -7.89 2.20 3.45
C LEU A 32 -8.90 1.13 3.07
N ALA A 33 -8.72 -0.12 3.55
CA ALA A 33 -9.69 -1.19 3.34
C ALA A 33 -11.07 -0.80 3.91
N HIS A 34 -11.09 -0.24 5.13
CA HIS A 34 -12.31 0.25 5.75
C HIS A 34 -12.91 1.44 5.00
N TYR A 35 -12.09 2.41 4.59
CA TYR A 35 -12.51 3.61 3.88
C TYR A 35 -13.23 3.30 2.56
N VAL A 36 -12.70 2.36 1.78
CA VAL A 36 -13.28 1.94 0.49
C VAL A 36 -14.39 0.89 0.66
N GLY A 37 -14.48 0.23 1.82
CA GLY A 37 -15.49 -0.80 2.09
C GLY A 37 -15.14 -2.17 1.48
N VAL A 38 -13.84 -2.50 1.37
CA VAL A 38 -13.35 -3.78 0.85
C VAL A 38 -12.73 -4.64 1.94
N LYS A 39 -12.68 -5.96 1.72
CA LYS A 39 -12.13 -6.90 2.71
C LYS A 39 -10.60 -6.76 2.89
N HIS A 40 -9.89 -6.41 1.82
CA HIS A 40 -8.43 -6.39 1.79
C HIS A 40 -7.91 -5.15 1.07
N CYS A 41 -6.85 -4.56 1.62
CA CYS A 41 -6.00 -3.57 0.97
C CYS A 41 -4.56 -4.07 1.10
N ILE A 42 -3.80 -3.97 0.01
CA ILE A 42 -2.39 -4.36 -0.02
C ILE A 42 -1.63 -3.14 -0.56
N SER A 43 -0.72 -2.62 0.25
CA SER A 43 0.16 -1.51 -0.13
C SER A 43 1.23 -1.99 -1.10
N CYS A 44 1.65 -1.12 -2.00
CA CYS A 44 2.70 -1.37 -2.97
C CYS A 44 3.48 -0.07 -3.24
N SER A 45 4.56 -0.17 -4.03
CA SER A 45 5.48 0.95 -4.21
C SER A 45 4.89 2.11 -5.02
N SER A 46 3.98 1.80 -5.95
CA SER A 46 3.42 2.77 -6.90
C SER A 46 2.08 2.30 -7.49
N GLY A 47 1.37 3.23 -8.14
CA GLY A 47 0.15 2.90 -8.88
C GLY A 47 0.37 1.95 -10.07
N THR A 48 1.56 2.01 -10.70
CA THR A 48 1.93 1.06 -11.76
C THR A 48 2.03 -0.36 -11.23
N ASP A 49 2.67 -0.53 -10.06
CA ASP A 49 2.72 -1.84 -9.39
C ASP A 49 1.32 -2.30 -8.97
N ALA A 50 0.47 -1.38 -8.50
CA ALA A 50 -0.90 -1.69 -8.11
C ALA A 50 -1.72 -2.29 -9.26
N LEU A 51 -1.44 -1.90 -10.51
CA LEU A 51 -2.04 -2.49 -11.70
C LEU A 51 -1.33 -3.79 -12.12
N LEU A 52 -0.01 -3.85 -12.03
CA LEU A 52 0.77 -5.00 -12.49
C LEU A 52 0.58 -6.24 -11.61
N ILE A 53 0.58 -6.09 -10.29
CA ILE A 53 0.46 -7.18 -9.31
C ILE A 53 -0.76 -8.08 -9.60
N PRO A 54 -2.00 -7.57 -9.76
CA PRO A 54 -3.15 -8.42 -10.02
C PRO A 54 -3.10 -9.11 -11.39
N LEU A 55 -2.48 -8.49 -12.40
CA LEU A 55 -2.28 -9.13 -13.72
C LEU A 55 -1.34 -10.33 -13.61
N LEU A 56 -0.21 -10.15 -12.91
CA LEU A 56 0.73 -11.24 -12.62
C LEU A 56 0.09 -12.34 -11.79
N ALA A 57 -0.67 -11.99 -10.75
CA ALA A 57 -1.37 -12.94 -9.89
C ALA A 57 -2.44 -13.74 -10.65
N LYS A 58 -3.01 -13.17 -11.73
CA LYS A 58 -3.94 -13.85 -12.64
C LYS A 58 -3.26 -14.63 -13.77
N GLY A 59 -1.93 -14.56 -13.87
CA GLY A 59 -1.16 -15.23 -14.93
C GLY A 59 -1.33 -14.59 -16.30
N ILE A 60 -1.76 -13.32 -16.37
CA ILE A 60 -1.95 -12.61 -17.64
C ILE A 60 -0.60 -12.41 -18.32
N GLY A 61 -0.54 -12.72 -19.62
CA GLY A 61 0.69 -12.69 -20.40
C GLY A 61 0.47 -12.53 -21.90
N SER A 62 1.41 -13.06 -22.68
CA SER A 62 1.35 -12.95 -24.14
C SER A 62 0.12 -13.67 -24.70
N GLY A 63 -0.63 -12.99 -25.56
CA GLY A 63 -1.86 -13.52 -26.16
C GLY A 63 -3.14 -13.12 -25.41
N ASP A 64 -3.03 -12.55 -24.21
CA ASP A 64 -4.19 -12.06 -23.45
C ASP A 64 -4.54 -10.61 -23.81
N ALA A 65 -5.84 -10.30 -23.75
CA ALA A 65 -6.35 -8.94 -23.91
C ALA A 65 -6.75 -8.35 -22.55
N VAL A 66 -6.30 -7.13 -22.28
CA VAL A 66 -6.72 -6.32 -21.13
C VAL A 66 -7.51 -5.12 -21.66
N LEU A 67 -8.76 -4.99 -21.25
CA LEU A 67 -9.63 -3.89 -21.64
C LEU A 67 -9.55 -2.77 -20.60
N THR A 68 -9.46 -1.53 -21.07
CA THR A 68 -9.33 -0.31 -20.25
C THR A 68 -10.38 0.71 -20.60
#